data_AF-A0AAW1SHF4-F1
#
_entry.id   AF-A0AAW1SHF4-F1
#
_cell.length_a   1.000
_cell.length_b   1.000
_cell.length_c   1.000
_cell.angle_alpha   90.00
_cell.angle_beta   90.00
_cell.angle_gamma   90.00
#
_symmetry.space_group_name_H-M   'P 1'
#
loop_
_entity.id
_entity.type
_entity.pdbx_description
1 polymer ?
#
loop_
_entity_poly.entity_id
_entity_poly.type
_entity_poly.pdbx_seq_one_letter_code
_entity_poly.pdbx_strand_id
1 'polypeptide(L)'
;MPSRKLRRQLAFVTAVSNPARYQTRYRLYRKFAEHIERGLGQRLVTVECQLGDRPFEITDAGNPDHVQVRSNSELWHKENMLNIAMSRLPTTIKYICWVDADVEFLRADIVDETIHQLQHHSVVQMFQHCLDMGPAGEILHTHSSFAYVDKTRQQFHPSYRPYAPGATFMHPGYAWAARREFLDQTGGLFDVGVAGAGDHHMALALTGRVQESAPGGVHPKYHEALWMWQEKALRACTGGLGYVNGSILHSWHGPKKARQYESRWHILTEQQFDPTRDIEKNVQGVWELTGTKPVLRQLLGNYLKSRDEDSTSVD
;
A
#
# COMPACT_ATOMS: atom_id res chain seq x y z
N MET A 1 2.57 6.88 28.16
CA MET A 1 1.42 6.84 27.25
C MET A 1 1.23 8.22 26.64
N PRO A 2 1.21 8.35 25.30
CA PRO A 2 0.83 9.56 24.61
C PRO A 2 -0.50 10.09 25.14
N SER A 3 -0.64 11.41 25.22
CA SER A 3 -1.90 12.00 25.66
C SER A 3 -3.05 11.61 24.72
N ARG A 4 -4.27 11.48 25.25
CA ARG A 4 -5.50 11.28 24.45
C ARG A 4 -5.63 12.29 23.30
N LYS A 5 -5.04 13.48 23.46
CA LYS A 5 -4.92 14.51 22.43
C LYS A 5 -4.07 14.06 21.24
N LEU A 6 -2.91 13.43 21.46
CA LEU A 6 -2.05 12.93 20.38
C LEU A 6 -2.71 11.80 19.61
N ARG A 7 -3.37 10.85 20.30
CA ARG A 7 -4.13 9.78 19.64
C ARG A 7 -5.20 10.32 18.68
N ARG A 8 -5.90 11.40 19.04
CA ARG A 8 -6.90 12.07 18.18
C ARG A 8 -6.31 12.80 16.96
N GLN A 9 -4.99 12.99 16.93
CA GLN A 9 -4.28 13.56 15.78
C GLN A 9 -3.74 12.47 14.83
N LEU A 10 -3.99 11.19 15.11
CA LEU A 10 -3.66 10.08 14.25
C LEU A 10 -4.93 9.54 13.58
N ALA A 11 -4.86 9.24 12.29
CA ALA A 11 -5.93 8.55 11.57
C ALA A 11 -5.37 7.39 10.74
N PHE A 12 -6.12 6.31 10.68
CA PHE A 12 -5.89 5.22 9.73
C PHE A 12 -6.60 5.51 8.42
N VAL A 13 -6.01 5.07 7.31
CA VAL A 13 -6.54 5.19 5.96
C VAL A 13 -6.37 3.84 5.28
N THR A 14 -7.44 3.33 4.67
CA THR A 14 -7.39 2.08 3.89
C THR A 14 -8.18 2.21 2.60
N ALA A 15 -7.86 1.36 1.63
CA ALA A 15 -8.47 1.37 0.30
C ALA A 15 -9.04 0.00 -0.06
N VAL A 16 -10.24 -0.01 -0.62
CA VAL A 16 -10.86 -1.23 -1.17
C VAL A 16 -11.26 -0.99 -2.61
N SER A 17 -10.50 -1.62 -3.50
CA SER A 17 -10.83 -1.81 -4.91
C SER A 17 -10.95 -3.31 -5.16
N ASN A 18 -12.07 -3.72 -5.75
CA ASN A 18 -12.38 -5.14 -5.94
C ASN A 18 -13.12 -5.39 -7.27
N PRO A 19 -12.51 -5.07 -8.43
CA PRO A 19 -13.17 -5.24 -9.73
C PRO A 19 -13.53 -6.70 -10.03
N ALA A 20 -12.78 -7.66 -9.48
CA ALA A 20 -13.04 -9.10 -9.58
C ALA A 20 -14.06 -9.64 -8.55
N ARG A 21 -14.51 -8.81 -7.59
CA ARG A 21 -15.53 -9.13 -6.58
C ARG A 21 -15.20 -10.29 -5.64
N TYR A 22 -13.93 -10.46 -5.28
CA TYR A 22 -13.51 -11.46 -4.30
C TYR A 22 -14.15 -11.21 -2.94
N GLN A 23 -14.84 -12.19 -2.36
CA GLN A 23 -15.54 -12.04 -1.08
C GLN A 23 -14.58 -11.87 0.09
N THR A 24 -13.40 -12.47 -0.02
CA THR A 24 -12.35 -12.42 0.99
C THR A 24 -11.88 -10.98 1.24
N ARG A 25 -11.78 -10.14 0.21
CA ARG A 25 -11.46 -8.71 0.38
C ARG A 25 -12.46 -8.00 1.30
N TYR A 26 -13.75 -8.21 1.10
CA TYR A 26 -14.78 -7.58 1.92
C TYR A 26 -14.81 -8.15 3.34
N ARG A 27 -14.62 -9.47 3.50
CA ARG A 27 -14.53 -10.13 4.81
C ARG A 27 -13.34 -9.59 5.62
N LEU A 28 -12.16 -9.53 5.01
CA LEU A 28 -10.95 -9.04 5.66
C LEU A 28 -11.07 -7.55 6.01
N TYR A 29 -11.60 -6.73 5.10
CA TYR A 29 -11.87 -5.33 5.40
C TYR A 29 -12.75 -5.15 6.64
N ARG A 30 -13.86 -5.89 6.77
CA ARG A 30 -14.74 -5.77 7.95
C ARG A 30 -14.02 -6.13 9.24
N LYS A 31 -13.20 -7.19 9.22
CA LYS A 31 -12.36 -7.58 10.36
C LYS A 31 -11.34 -6.47 10.71
N PHE A 32 -10.69 -5.91 9.70
CA PHE A 32 -9.74 -4.82 9.87
C PHE A 32 -10.41 -3.56 10.43
N ALA A 33 -11.56 -3.15 9.90
CA ALA A 33 -12.30 -2.00 10.37
C ALA A 33 -12.70 -2.16 11.85
N GLU A 34 -13.24 -3.33 12.24
CA GLU A 34 -13.54 -3.63 13.64
C GLU A 34 -12.29 -3.57 14.53
N HIS A 35 -11.17 -4.13 14.07
CA HIS A 35 -9.89 -4.08 14.79
C HIS A 35 -9.41 -2.64 15.02
N ILE A 36 -9.47 -1.76 14.01
CA ILE A 36 -9.03 -0.37 14.14
C ILE A 36 -10.00 0.47 14.98
N GLU A 37 -11.29 0.44 14.65
CA GLU A 37 -12.29 1.33 15.24
C GLU A 37 -12.65 0.93 16.67
N ARG A 38 -12.89 -0.37 16.89
CA ARG A 38 -13.30 -0.88 18.21
C ARG A 38 -12.13 -1.39 19.02
N GLY A 39 -11.23 -2.15 18.38
CA GLY A 39 -10.07 -2.74 19.06
C GLY A 39 -9.04 -1.69 19.49
N LEU A 40 -8.65 -0.79 18.59
CA LEU A 40 -7.67 0.26 18.88
C LEU A 40 -8.31 1.60 19.29
N GLY A 41 -9.63 1.75 19.08
CA GLY A 41 -10.35 2.98 19.40
C GLY A 41 -9.94 4.15 18.52
N GLN A 42 -9.60 3.89 17.25
CA GLN A 42 -9.06 4.90 16.34
C GLN A 42 -9.92 5.17 15.12
N ARG A 43 -9.79 6.41 14.61
CA ARG A 43 -10.46 6.85 13.39
C ARG A 43 -9.91 6.10 12.18
N LEU A 44 -10.79 5.51 11.40
CA LEU A 44 -10.49 4.88 10.12
C LEU A 44 -11.20 5.63 8.99
N VAL A 45 -10.45 6.10 8.00
CA VAL A 45 -10.98 6.62 6.75
C VAL A 45 -10.85 5.56 5.67
N THR A 46 -11.97 5.19 5.05
CA THR A 46 -12.03 4.16 4.03
C THR A 46 -12.38 4.76 2.70
N VAL A 47 -11.57 4.48 1.68
CA VAL A 47 -11.89 4.78 0.28
C VAL A 47 -12.25 3.51 -0.47
N GLU A 48 -13.40 3.52 -1.12
CA GLU A 48 -13.88 2.43 -1.96
C GLU A 48 -14.00 2.89 -3.41
N CYS A 49 -13.44 2.10 -4.32
CA CYS A 49 -13.55 2.32 -5.76
C CYS A 49 -14.41 1.24 -6.39
N GLN A 50 -15.49 1.65 -7.07
CA GLN A 50 -16.35 0.76 -7.83
C GLN A 50 -16.18 0.96 -9.34
N LEU A 51 -16.29 -0.14 -10.09
CA LEU A 51 -16.20 -0.14 -11.55
C LEU A 51 -17.53 0.28 -12.17
N GLY A 52 -17.54 1.34 -12.98
CA GLY A 52 -18.77 1.86 -13.61
C GLY A 52 -19.87 2.15 -12.59
N ASP A 53 -21.10 1.69 -12.86
CA ASP A 53 -22.28 1.93 -12.02
C ASP A 53 -22.48 0.89 -10.90
N ARG A 54 -21.49 0.04 -10.61
CA ARG A 54 -21.62 -0.97 -9.54
C ARG A 54 -21.92 -0.31 -8.19
N PRO A 55 -22.76 -0.93 -7.35
CA PRO A 55 -23.02 -0.41 -6.02
C PRO A 55 -21.75 -0.46 -5.16
N PHE A 56 -21.65 0.46 -4.20
CA PHE A 56 -20.64 0.40 -3.14
C PHE A 56 -21.04 -0.69 -2.12
N GLU A 57 -20.07 -1.47 -1.68
CA GLU A 57 -20.24 -2.68 -0.86
C GLU A 57 -19.85 -2.48 0.61
N ILE A 58 -18.91 -1.56 0.87
CA ILE A 58 -18.36 -1.34 2.22
C ILE A 58 -18.54 0.08 2.74
N THR A 59 -18.63 1.06 1.84
CA THR A 59 -18.75 2.48 2.19
C THR A 59 -20.19 2.95 2.11
N ASP A 60 -20.48 4.02 2.82
CA ASP A 60 -21.78 4.67 2.92
C ASP A 60 -21.57 6.17 2.67
N ALA A 61 -22.33 6.75 1.75
CA ALA A 61 -22.25 8.16 1.40
C ALA A 61 -22.58 9.10 2.58
N GLY A 62 -23.34 8.63 3.57
CA GLY A 62 -23.67 9.38 4.79
C GLY A 62 -22.57 9.38 5.85
N ASN A 63 -21.55 8.52 5.74
CA ASN A 63 -20.47 8.46 6.71
C ASN A 63 -19.33 9.42 6.31
N PRO A 64 -18.95 10.39 7.17
CA PRO A 64 -17.91 11.38 6.85
C PRO A 64 -16.50 10.80 6.71
N ASP A 65 -16.27 9.58 7.20
CA ASP A 65 -15.01 8.86 7.08
C ASP A 65 -15.00 7.88 5.89
N HIS A 66 -16.08 7.84 5.11
CA HIS A 66 -16.19 7.03 3.91
C HIS A 66 -16.02 7.89 2.64
N VAL A 67 -15.19 7.40 1.72
CA VAL A 67 -14.87 8.06 0.46
C VAL A 67 -15.25 7.14 -0.68
N GLN A 68 -16.28 7.52 -1.41
CA GLN A 68 -16.77 6.79 -2.58
C GLN A 68 -16.22 7.40 -3.87
N VAL A 69 -15.54 6.58 -4.66
CA VAL A 69 -15.02 6.96 -5.99
C VAL A 69 -15.33 5.89 -7.03
N ARG A 70 -15.30 6.26 -8.30
CA ARG A 70 -15.56 5.37 -9.43
C ARG A 70 -14.43 5.43 -10.44
N SER A 71 -14.26 4.33 -11.15
CA SER A 71 -13.36 4.24 -12.31
C SER A 71 -14.04 3.44 -13.41
N ASN A 72 -13.77 3.79 -14.66
CA ASN A 72 -14.10 2.96 -15.83
C ASN A 72 -12.94 2.05 -16.26
N SER A 73 -11.83 2.04 -15.51
CA SER A 73 -10.64 1.24 -15.80
C SER A 73 -10.33 0.24 -14.68
N GLU A 74 -10.10 -1.01 -15.05
CA GLU A 74 -9.61 -2.06 -14.16
C GLU A 74 -8.10 -1.90 -13.95
N LEU A 75 -7.68 -1.05 -13.01
CA LEU A 75 -6.28 -0.81 -12.63
C LEU A 75 -6.03 -1.14 -11.15
N TRP A 76 -4.75 -1.26 -10.79
CA TRP A 76 -4.34 -1.23 -9.39
C TRP A 76 -4.41 0.21 -8.84
N HIS A 77 -5.50 0.53 -8.14
CA HIS A 77 -5.81 1.90 -7.70
C HIS A 77 -5.34 2.26 -6.28
N LYS A 78 -4.70 1.33 -5.54
CA LYS A 78 -4.46 1.45 -4.09
C LYS A 78 -3.87 2.80 -3.68
N GLU A 79 -2.67 3.14 -4.14
CA GLU A 79 -1.97 4.36 -3.72
C GLU A 79 -2.68 5.64 -4.18
N ASN A 80 -3.32 5.60 -5.35
CA ASN A 80 -4.13 6.72 -5.87
C ASN A 80 -5.36 6.99 -5.00
N MET A 81 -6.09 5.94 -4.65
CA MET A 81 -7.23 6.01 -3.74
C MET A 81 -6.81 6.50 -2.35
N LEU A 82 -5.71 5.96 -1.81
CA LEU A 82 -5.16 6.39 -0.53
C LEU A 82 -4.85 7.89 -0.54
N ASN A 83 -4.22 8.42 -1.60
CA ASN A 83 -3.99 9.85 -1.76
C ASN A 83 -5.30 10.67 -1.75
N ILE A 84 -6.35 10.21 -2.45
CA ILE A 84 -7.67 10.85 -2.45
C ILE A 84 -8.23 10.89 -1.02
N ALA A 85 -8.19 9.78 -0.28
CA ALA A 85 -8.67 9.73 1.09
C ALA A 85 -7.87 10.64 2.04
N MET A 86 -6.54 10.61 1.94
CA MET A 86 -5.64 11.44 2.75
C MET A 86 -5.87 12.93 2.53
N SER A 87 -6.21 13.34 1.31
CA SER A 87 -6.51 14.75 0.97
C SER A 87 -7.75 15.30 1.68
N ARG A 88 -8.67 14.42 2.12
CA ARG A 88 -9.92 14.79 2.82
C ARG A 88 -9.78 14.82 4.34
N LEU A 89 -8.68 14.31 4.87
CA LEU A 89 -8.42 14.33 6.31
C LEU A 89 -8.26 15.78 6.79
N PRO A 90 -8.85 16.16 7.95
CA PRO A 90 -8.72 17.51 8.45
C PRO A 90 -7.27 17.83 8.84
N THR A 91 -6.92 19.11 8.81
CA THR A 91 -5.58 19.62 9.16
C THR A 91 -5.18 19.34 10.61
N THR A 92 -6.15 19.00 11.47
CA THR A 92 -5.92 18.55 12.84
C THR A 92 -5.25 17.18 12.93
N ILE A 93 -5.34 16.35 11.88
CA ILE A 93 -4.63 15.07 11.79
C ILE A 93 -3.19 15.33 11.38
N LYS A 94 -2.26 14.97 12.27
CA LYS A 94 -0.81 15.13 12.10
C LYS A 94 -0.10 13.83 11.73
N TYR A 95 -0.69 12.68 12.05
CA TYR A 95 -0.12 11.37 11.79
C TYR A 95 -1.11 10.56 10.96
N ILE A 96 -0.65 10.00 9.85
CA ILE A 96 -1.48 9.29 8.90
C ILE A 96 -0.91 7.90 8.73
N CYS A 97 -1.69 6.88 9.07
CA CYS A 97 -1.37 5.48 8.88
C CYS A 97 -2.08 4.97 7.63
N TRP A 98 -1.36 4.42 6.65
CA TRP A 98 -1.98 3.67 5.56
C TRP A 98 -1.68 2.18 5.73
N VAL A 99 -2.74 1.39 5.78
CA VAL A 99 -2.66 -0.01 6.19
C VAL A 99 -3.54 -0.88 5.30
N ASP A 100 -3.00 -2.01 4.89
CA ASP A 100 -3.70 -3.03 4.11
C ASP A 100 -4.81 -3.66 4.95
N ALA A 101 -5.98 -3.86 4.33
CA ALA A 101 -7.18 -4.29 5.02
C ALA A 101 -7.17 -5.78 5.43
N ASP A 102 -6.07 -6.48 5.21
CA ASP A 102 -5.81 -7.87 5.59
C ASP A 102 -4.80 -8.00 6.76
N VAL A 103 -4.36 -6.86 7.31
CA VAL A 103 -3.42 -6.78 8.43
C VAL A 103 -4.14 -6.78 9.78
N GLU A 104 -3.56 -7.43 10.77
CA GLU A 104 -3.94 -7.32 12.19
C GLU A 104 -2.73 -7.00 13.04
N PHE A 105 -2.83 -5.99 13.92
CA PHE A 105 -1.75 -5.65 14.86
C PHE A 105 -1.86 -6.50 16.12
N LEU A 106 -0.79 -7.23 16.46
CA LEU A 106 -0.76 -8.04 17.68
C LEU A 106 -0.50 -7.21 18.94
N ARG A 107 0.00 -5.99 18.77
CA ARG A 107 0.27 -5.06 19.87
C ARG A 107 -0.92 -4.15 20.13
N ALA A 108 -1.47 -4.19 21.34
CA ALA A 108 -2.54 -3.30 21.76
C ALA A 108 -2.13 -1.81 21.86
N ASP A 109 -0.83 -1.55 22.04
CA ASP A 109 -0.25 -0.20 22.13
C ASP A 109 0.34 0.30 20.80
N ILE A 110 0.05 -0.36 19.67
CA ILE A 110 0.62 -0.02 18.35
C ILE A 110 0.47 1.45 17.98
N VAL A 111 -0.67 2.05 18.31
CA VAL A 111 -0.96 3.47 18.07
C VAL A 111 0.04 4.35 18.81
N ASP A 112 0.29 4.03 20.08
CA ASP A 112 1.15 4.84 20.94
C ASP A 112 2.60 4.71 20.53
N GLU A 113 3.05 3.48 20.27
CA GLU A 113 4.41 3.21 19.79
C GLU A 113 4.66 3.84 18.41
N THR A 114 3.66 3.83 17.52
CA THR A 114 3.77 4.51 16.22
C THR A 114 3.93 6.02 16.40
N ILE A 115 3.14 6.65 17.28
CA ILE A 115 3.29 8.08 17.60
C ILE A 115 4.69 8.35 18.18
N HIS A 116 5.20 7.50 19.07
CA HIS A 116 6.53 7.62 19.64
C HIS A 116 7.63 7.54 18.57
N GLN A 117 7.57 6.54 17.66
CA GLN A 117 8.51 6.44 16.55
C GLN A 117 8.43 7.66 15.62
N LEU A 118 7.22 8.18 15.38
CA LEU A 118 7.02 9.38 14.58
C LEU A 118 7.53 10.67 15.26
N GLN A 119 7.97 10.65 16.51
CA GLN A 119 8.72 11.78 17.10
C GLN A 119 10.17 11.81 16.62
N HIS A 120 10.74 10.65 16.27
CA HIS A 120 12.11 10.51 15.80
C HIS A 120 12.21 10.48 14.27
N HIS A 121 11.19 9.95 13.60
CA HIS A 121 11.19 9.66 12.17
C HIS A 121 10.02 10.38 11.47
N SER A 122 10.22 10.83 10.22
CA SER A 122 9.12 11.35 9.38
C SER A 122 8.15 10.26 8.95
N VAL A 123 8.65 9.04 8.77
CA VAL A 123 7.96 7.88 8.20
C VAL A 123 8.39 6.60 8.92
N VAL A 124 7.43 5.73 9.20
CA VAL A 124 7.58 4.55 10.05
C VAL A 124 6.83 3.38 9.42
N GLN A 125 7.47 2.21 9.33
CA GLN A 125 6.77 0.96 9.05
C GLN A 125 6.25 0.36 10.37
N MET A 126 4.96 0.07 10.46
CA MET A 126 4.26 -0.21 11.73
C MET A 126 4.43 -1.65 12.23
N PHE A 127 5.56 -2.30 11.91
CA PHE A 127 5.90 -3.64 12.39
C PHE A 127 7.39 -3.93 12.23
N GLN A 128 7.85 -4.94 12.97
CA GLN A 128 9.17 -5.54 12.85
C GLN A 128 9.08 -6.87 12.10
N HIS A 129 8.11 -7.71 12.46
CA HIS A 129 7.87 -9.01 11.82
C HIS A 129 6.43 -9.15 11.35
N CYS A 130 6.22 -9.87 10.25
CA CYS A 130 4.92 -10.26 9.76
C CYS A 130 4.82 -11.78 9.79
N LEU A 131 3.73 -12.29 10.37
CA LEU A 131 3.34 -13.68 10.30
C LEU A 131 2.31 -13.81 9.16
N ASP A 132 2.75 -14.41 8.06
CA ASP A 132 1.87 -14.65 6.92
C ASP A 132 1.07 -15.91 7.19
N MET A 133 -0.25 -15.72 7.31
CA MET A 133 -1.17 -16.78 7.70
C MET A 133 -1.61 -17.58 6.47
N GLY A 134 -1.81 -18.88 6.67
CA GLY A 134 -2.42 -19.79 5.72
C GLY A 134 -3.95 -19.84 5.84
N PRO A 135 -4.62 -20.56 4.92
CA PRO A 135 -6.07 -20.62 4.84
C PRO A 135 -6.74 -21.26 6.07
N ALA A 136 -6.04 -22.10 6.83
CA ALA A 136 -6.54 -22.71 8.06
C ALA A 136 -6.08 -21.98 9.33
N GLY A 137 -5.43 -20.81 9.20
CA GLY A 137 -4.91 -20.02 10.32
C GLY A 137 -3.55 -20.50 10.84
N GLU A 138 -2.87 -21.38 10.12
CA GLU A 138 -1.48 -21.76 10.34
C GLU A 138 -0.51 -20.64 9.89
N ILE A 139 0.73 -20.65 10.38
CA ILE A 139 1.76 -19.71 9.91
C ILE A 139 2.52 -20.37 8.74
N LEU A 140 2.49 -19.75 7.57
CA LEU A 140 3.22 -20.23 6.39
C LEU A 140 4.64 -19.67 6.35
N HIS A 141 4.78 -18.37 6.59
CA HIS A 141 6.07 -17.67 6.55
C HIS A 141 6.16 -16.60 7.62
N THR A 142 7.39 -16.27 8.00
CA THR A 142 7.71 -15.08 8.78
C THR A 142 8.59 -14.17 7.94
N HIS A 143 8.23 -12.90 7.85
CA HIS A 143 8.99 -11.89 7.13
C HIS A 143 9.40 -10.75 8.06
N SER A 144 10.54 -10.12 7.78
CA SER A 144 10.97 -8.91 8.48
C SER A 144 10.54 -7.69 7.68
N SER A 145 10.17 -6.62 8.38
CA SER A 145 9.81 -5.35 7.75
C SER A 145 11.03 -4.73 7.05
N PHE A 146 10.79 -4.02 5.94
CA PHE A 146 11.83 -3.31 5.21
C PHE A 146 12.58 -2.31 6.09
N ALA A 147 11.86 -1.49 6.84
CA ALA A 147 12.47 -0.47 7.69
C ALA A 147 13.29 -1.07 8.85
N TYR A 148 12.88 -2.21 9.41
CA TYR A 148 13.66 -2.90 10.44
C TYR A 148 15.01 -3.39 9.90
N VAL A 149 14.99 -4.07 8.75
CA VAL A 149 16.22 -4.60 8.15
C VAL A 149 17.14 -3.47 7.70
N ASP A 150 16.58 -2.40 7.13
CA ASP A 150 17.33 -1.20 6.75
C ASP A 150 18.06 -0.57 7.94
N LYS A 151 17.32 -0.32 9.03
CA LYS A 151 17.84 0.34 10.23
C LYS A 151 18.86 -0.50 11.01
N THR A 152 18.66 -1.81 11.08
CA THR A 152 19.56 -2.71 11.83
C THR A 152 20.76 -3.18 11.02
N ARG A 153 20.74 -2.95 9.70
CA ARG A 153 21.71 -3.48 8.75
C ARG A 153 21.90 -5.00 8.83
N GLN A 154 20.92 -5.72 9.38
CA GLN A 154 20.99 -7.18 9.42
C GLN A 154 20.93 -7.71 7.99
N GLN A 155 21.99 -8.37 7.54
CA GLN A 155 22.03 -9.15 6.30
C GLN A 155 21.67 -8.36 5.02
N PHE A 156 22.25 -7.17 4.85
CA PHE A 156 22.27 -6.55 3.52
C PHE A 156 23.12 -7.40 2.56
N HIS A 157 22.45 -8.14 1.68
CA HIS A 157 23.08 -8.54 0.43
C HIS A 157 23.22 -7.28 -0.45
N PRO A 158 24.36 -7.05 -1.13
CA PRO A 158 24.60 -5.81 -1.92
C PRO A 158 23.59 -5.54 -3.03
N SER A 159 22.83 -6.56 -3.43
CA SER A 159 21.66 -6.42 -4.30
C SER A 159 20.42 -6.87 -3.52
N TYR A 160 19.43 -5.98 -3.38
CA TYR A 160 18.13 -6.36 -2.84
C TYR A 160 17.46 -7.26 -3.88
N ARG A 161 17.55 -8.57 -3.68
CA ARG A 161 16.91 -9.58 -4.54
C ARG A 161 15.82 -10.27 -3.72
N PRO A 162 14.60 -9.74 -3.66
CA PRO A 162 13.55 -10.20 -2.76
C PRO A 162 13.20 -11.69 -2.94
N TYR A 163 13.52 -12.27 -4.10
CA TYR A 163 13.17 -13.65 -4.47
C TYR A 163 14.38 -14.54 -4.75
N ALA A 164 15.61 -14.09 -4.47
CA ALA A 164 16.80 -14.92 -4.67
C ALA A 164 16.96 -15.97 -3.55
N PRO A 165 17.42 -17.20 -3.86
CA PRO A 165 17.74 -18.19 -2.83
C PRO A 165 18.76 -17.65 -1.82
N GLY A 166 18.42 -17.69 -0.53
CA GLY A 166 19.27 -17.19 0.56
C GLY A 166 19.20 -15.68 0.81
N ALA A 167 18.41 -14.92 0.05
CA ALA A 167 18.16 -13.52 0.34
C ALA A 167 17.09 -13.36 1.41
N THR A 168 17.34 -12.48 2.38
CA THR A 168 16.34 -12.10 3.38
C THR A 168 15.31 -11.19 2.73
N PHE A 169 14.11 -11.71 2.48
CA PHE A 169 13.01 -10.92 1.95
C PHE A 169 12.59 -9.86 2.97
N MET A 170 12.92 -8.60 2.68
CA MET A 170 12.49 -7.46 3.48
C MET A 170 11.14 -6.98 2.94
N HIS A 171 10.08 -7.11 3.74
CA HIS A 171 8.72 -6.87 3.26
C HIS A 171 8.42 -5.36 3.17
N PRO A 172 8.12 -4.80 1.98
CA PRO A 172 7.93 -3.37 1.82
C PRO A 172 6.49 -2.89 2.10
N GLY A 173 5.48 -3.77 2.07
CA GLY A 173 4.06 -3.41 2.19
C GLY A 173 3.47 -3.50 3.59
N TYR A 174 2.15 -3.71 3.64
CA TYR A 174 1.30 -3.93 4.82
C TYR A 174 0.90 -2.69 5.60
N ALA A 175 1.80 -2.12 6.42
CA ALA A 175 1.41 -1.09 7.37
C ALA A 175 2.50 -0.03 7.53
N TRP A 176 2.13 1.21 7.21
CA TRP A 176 3.01 2.36 7.28
C TRP A 176 2.31 3.54 7.95
N ALA A 177 3.11 4.44 8.52
CA ALA A 177 2.65 5.71 9.04
C ALA A 177 3.63 6.81 8.69
N ALA A 178 3.13 8.03 8.49
CA ALA A 178 3.95 9.21 8.32
C ALA A 178 3.38 10.41 9.05
N ARG A 179 4.24 11.39 9.30
CA ARG A 179 3.79 12.76 9.58
C ARG A 179 3.07 13.30 8.35
N ARG A 180 1.97 14.02 8.54
CA ARG A 180 1.25 14.71 7.44
C ARG A 180 2.20 15.55 6.60
N GLU A 181 3.09 16.29 7.25
CA GLU A 181 4.09 17.13 6.58
C GLU A 181 4.94 16.36 5.56
N PHE A 182 5.33 15.12 5.87
CA PHE A 182 6.07 14.28 4.92
C PHE A 182 5.25 14.01 3.66
N LEU A 183 3.98 13.62 3.83
CA LEU A 183 3.07 13.35 2.72
C LEU A 183 2.78 14.62 1.91
N ASP A 184 2.61 15.76 2.57
CA ASP A 184 2.40 17.05 1.89
C ASP A 184 3.63 17.44 1.04
N GLN A 185 4.85 17.22 1.56
CA GLN A 185 6.11 17.49 0.86
C GLN A 185 6.38 16.52 -0.30
N THR A 186 5.96 15.27 -0.21
CA THR A 186 6.06 14.30 -1.32
C THR A 186 4.99 14.49 -2.38
N GLY A 187 3.90 15.20 -2.05
CA GLY A 187 2.69 15.26 -2.87
C GLY A 187 1.85 13.98 -2.77
N GLY A 188 1.94 13.28 -1.65
CA GLY A 188 1.30 11.99 -1.38
C GLY A 188 2.20 10.78 -1.65
N LEU A 189 1.58 9.61 -1.66
CA LEU A 189 2.16 8.34 -2.05
C LEU A 189 2.43 8.28 -3.56
N PHE A 190 3.35 7.43 -3.99
CA PHE A 190 3.59 7.16 -5.41
C PHE A 190 2.41 6.38 -6.00
N ASP A 191 1.62 7.02 -6.86
CA ASP A 191 0.33 6.49 -7.33
C ASP A 191 0.27 6.16 -8.82
N VAL A 192 1.43 6.08 -9.49
CA VAL A 192 1.54 5.81 -10.93
C VAL A 192 1.66 4.30 -11.24
N GLY A 193 1.85 3.46 -10.22
CA GLY A 193 1.97 2.00 -10.34
C GLY A 193 0.64 1.30 -10.64
N VAL A 194 0.14 1.41 -11.88
CA VAL A 194 -1.17 0.86 -12.30
C VAL A 194 -1.28 -0.67 -12.29
N ALA A 195 -0.16 -1.38 -12.12
CA ALA A 195 -0.09 -2.84 -11.92
C ALA A 195 0.37 -3.24 -10.50
N GLY A 196 0.43 -2.28 -9.57
CA GLY A 196 0.92 -2.45 -8.21
C GLY A 196 2.40 -2.12 -8.04
N ALA A 197 3.02 -2.70 -7.01
CA ALA A 197 4.40 -2.44 -6.58
C ALA A 197 4.64 -1.08 -5.88
N GLY A 198 3.60 -0.28 -5.62
CA GLY A 198 3.71 1.03 -4.95
C GLY A 198 4.52 0.98 -3.65
N ASP A 199 4.21 0.06 -2.75
CA ASP A 199 4.96 -0.12 -1.51
C ASP A 199 6.47 -0.40 -1.74
N HIS A 200 6.79 -1.24 -2.73
CA HIS A 200 8.15 -1.59 -3.09
C HIS A 200 8.92 -0.40 -3.68
N HIS A 201 8.26 0.38 -4.56
CA HIS A 201 8.80 1.63 -5.08
C HIS A 201 9.11 2.63 -3.96
N MET A 202 8.14 2.86 -3.08
CA MET A 202 8.28 3.83 -1.99
C MET A 202 9.35 3.40 -0.98
N ALA A 203 9.40 2.13 -0.60
CA ALA A 203 10.40 1.62 0.33
C ALA A 203 11.84 1.78 -0.19
N LEU A 204 12.10 1.43 -1.45
CA LEU A 204 13.42 1.61 -2.05
C LEU A 204 13.74 3.09 -2.30
N ALA A 205 12.75 3.89 -2.71
CA ALA A 205 12.93 5.33 -2.88
C ALA A 205 13.31 6.04 -1.56
N LEU A 206 12.72 5.63 -0.43
CA LEU A 206 13.04 6.15 0.90
C LEU A 206 14.48 5.86 1.34
N THR A 207 15.19 4.95 0.66
CA THR A 207 16.61 4.62 0.90
C THR A 207 17.54 5.04 -0.26
N GLY A 208 17.03 5.80 -1.23
CA GLY A 208 17.81 6.28 -2.37
C GLY A 208 18.04 5.24 -3.48
N ARG A 209 17.30 4.14 -3.45
CA ARG A 209 17.48 2.95 -4.29
C ARG A 209 16.33 2.70 -5.26
N VAL A 210 15.56 3.72 -5.62
CA VAL A 210 14.37 3.57 -6.49
C VAL A 210 14.69 2.95 -7.86
N GLN A 211 15.93 3.09 -8.34
CA GLN A 211 16.40 2.45 -9.57
C GLN A 211 16.28 0.92 -9.51
N GLU A 212 16.36 0.32 -8.33
CA GLU A 212 16.22 -1.13 -8.13
C GLU A 212 14.75 -1.59 -8.05
N SER A 213 13.81 -0.64 -8.04
CA SER A 213 12.39 -0.94 -7.79
C SER A 213 11.57 -1.32 -9.03
N ALA A 214 12.15 -1.14 -10.22
CA ALA A 214 11.54 -1.48 -11.50
C ALA A 214 12.60 -2.07 -12.45
N PRO A 215 12.23 -3.00 -13.34
CA PRO A 215 13.15 -3.53 -14.33
C PRO A 215 13.52 -2.44 -15.35
N GLY A 216 14.74 -2.51 -15.90
CA GLY A 216 15.24 -1.49 -16.84
C GLY A 216 14.49 -1.38 -18.17
N GLY A 217 13.57 -2.31 -18.47
CA GLY A 217 12.74 -2.28 -19.68
C GLY A 217 11.48 -1.40 -19.57
N VAL A 218 11.22 -0.77 -18.42
CA VAL A 218 10.07 0.14 -18.30
C VAL A 218 10.30 1.43 -19.07
N HIS A 219 9.21 2.10 -19.44
CA HIS A 219 9.28 3.35 -20.20
C HIS A 219 10.08 4.43 -19.45
N PRO A 220 10.88 5.28 -20.11
CA PRO A 220 11.66 6.33 -19.46
C PRO A 220 10.83 7.28 -18.58
N LYS A 221 9.58 7.59 -18.98
CA LYS A 221 8.67 8.42 -18.17
C LYS A 221 8.21 7.76 -16.87
N TYR A 222 8.17 6.42 -16.82
CA TYR A 222 7.92 5.69 -15.58
C TYR A 222 9.13 5.80 -14.63
N HIS A 223 10.34 5.65 -15.16
CA HIS A 223 11.57 5.88 -14.39
C HIS A 223 11.67 7.33 -13.88
N GLU A 224 11.32 8.32 -14.71
CA GLU A 224 11.29 9.73 -14.31
C GLU A 224 10.32 9.96 -13.15
N ALA A 225 9.10 9.39 -13.21
CA ALA A 225 8.12 9.49 -12.13
C ALA A 225 8.65 8.91 -10.81
N LEU A 226 9.32 7.75 -10.87
CA LEU A 226 9.96 7.11 -9.72
C LEU A 226 11.07 7.99 -9.11
N TRP A 227 11.96 8.53 -9.94
CA TRP A 227 13.05 9.39 -9.50
C TRP A 227 12.54 10.70 -8.88
N MET A 228 11.57 11.35 -9.53
CA MET A 228 10.97 12.57 -8.99
C MET A 228 10.34 12.35 -7.61
N TRP A 229 9.67 11.20 -7.41
CA TRP A 229 9.12 10.88 -6.10
C TRP A 229 10.23 10.63 -5.07
N GLN A 230 11.28 9.87 -5.42
CA GLN A 230 12.45 9.66 -4.55
C GLN A 230 13.10 10.98 -4.13
N GLU A 231 13.34 11.92 -5.04
CA GLU A 231 13.97 13.19 -4.71
C GLU A 231 13.15 14.01 -3.69
N LYS A 232 11.82 13.97 -3.79
CA LYS A 232 10.96 14.61 -2.78
C LYS A 232 11.00 13.84 -1.46
N ALA A 233 10.91 12.51 -1.52
CA ALA A 233 10.91 11.65 -0.34
C ALA A 233 12.21 11.76 0.46
N LEU A 234 13.37 11.77 -0.18
CA LEU A 234 14.67 11.93 0.50
C LEU A 234 14.83 13.31 1.14
N ARG A 235 14.27 14.36 0.54
CA ARG A 235 14.27 15.71 1.13
C ARG A 235 13.33 15.81 2.34
N ALA A 236 12.18 15.14 2.29
CA ALA A 236 11.17 15.16 3.35
C ALA A 236 11.45 14.17 4.50
N CYS A 237 12.25 13.14 4.23
CA CYS A 237 12.59 12.10 5.21
C CYS A 237 13.62 12.63 6.21
N THR A 238 13.18 12.84 7.45
CA THR A 238 14.02 13.26 8.57
C THR A 238 14.10 12.13 9.59
N GLY A 239 15.28 11.95 10.18
CA GLY A 239 15.55 10.87 11.14
C GLY A 239 15.74 9.47 10.52
N GLY A 240 15.67 9.35 9.19
CA GLY A 240 15.71 8.06 8.49
C GLY A 240 14.43 7.24 8.67
N LEU A 241 14.40 6.03 8.09
CA LEU A 241 13.26 5.12 8.23
C LEU A 241 13.10 4.63 9.67
N GLY A 242 11.89 4.78 10.22
CA GLY A 242 11.52 4.18 11.50
C GLY A 242 10.77 2.86 11.34
N TYR A 243 10.72 2.07 12.39
CA TYR A 243 9.85 0.91 12.48
C TYR A 243 9.33 0.73 13.91
N VAL A 244 8.20 0.03 14.08
CA VAL A 244 7.68 -0.31 15.42
C VAL A 244 8.06 -1.74 15.78
N ASN A 245 8.69 -1.93 16.95
CA ASN A 245 8.99 -3.25 17.50
C ASN A 245 7.69 -4.04 17.75
N GLY A 246 7.53 -5.17 17.08
CA GLY A 246 6.36 -6.03 17.24
C GLY A 246 5.98 -6.77 15.97
N SER A 247 4.96 -7.60 16.08
CA SER A 247 4.49 -8.43 14.97
C SER A 247 3.09 -8.04 14.51
N ILE A 248 2.85 -8.21 13.21
CA ILE A 248 1.52 -8.18 12.60
C ILE A 248 1.17 -9.56 12.06
N LEU A 249 -0.12 -9.84 11.94
CA LEU A 249 -0.61 -10.92 11.10
C LEU A 249 -0.99 -10.35 9.73
N HIS A 250 -0.68 -11.08 8.67
CA HIS A 250 -1.24 -10.83 7.35
C HIS A 250 -2.13 -12.02 6.97
N SER A 251 -3.42 -11.75 6.83
CA SER A 251 -4.45 -12.76 6.65
C SER A 251 -4.41 -13.36 5.25
N TRP A 252 -4.71 -14.66 5.15
CA TRP A 252 -4.76 -15.35 3.87
C TRP A 252 -5.83 -14.76 2.93
N HIS A 253 -5.44 -14.51 1.68
CA HIS A 253 -6.34 -14.04 0.62
C HIS A 253 -5.91 -14.60 -0.75
N GLY A 254 -5.66 -15.91 -0.81
CA GLY A 254 -5.23 -16.59 -2.03
C GLY A 254 -3.72 -16.71 -2.20
N PRO A 255 -3.28 -17.64 -3.07
CA PRO A 255 -1.89 -18.05 -3.17
C PRO A 255 -0.98 -16.94 -3.68
N LYS A 256 0.23 -16.85 -3.10
CA LYS A 256 1.23 -15.86 -3.53
C LYS A 256 1.65 -16.02 -4.99
N LYS A 257 1.68 -17.26 -5.52
CA LYS A 257 2.03 -17.54 -6.93
C LYS A 257 1.06 -16.86 -7.90
N ALA A 258 -0.24 -16.82 -7.58
CA ALA A 258 -1.26 -16.15 -8.39
C ALA A 258 -1.11 -14.62 -8.45
N ARG A 259 -0.31 -14.02 -7.55
CA ARG A 259 -0.08 -12.57 -7.50
C ARG A 259 0.88 -12.06 -8.57
N GLN A 260 1.60 -12.96 -9.27
CA GLN A 260 2.40 -12.69 -10.47
C GLN A 260 3.35 -11.49 -10.32
N TYR A 261 4.01 -11.37 -9.16
CA TYR A 261 4.79 -10.18 -8.81
C TYR A 261 5.96 -9.87 -9.76
N GLU A 262 6.55 -10.91 -10.36
CA GLU A 262 7.60 -10.78 -11.38
C GLU A 262 6.99 -10.59 -12.77
N SER A 263 6.11 -11.49 -13.20
CA SER A 263 5.56 -11.48 -14.56
C SER A 263 4.64 -10.29 -14.86
N ARG A 264 4.05 -9.64 -13.85
CA ARG A 264 3.26 -8.40 -14.05
C ARG A 264 4.07 -7.29 -14.71
N TRP A 265 5.39 -7.28 -14.55
CA TRP A 265 6.24 -6.27 -15.18
C TRP A 265 6.19 -6.35 -16.69
N HIS A 266 6.01 -7.54 -17.26
CA HIS A 266 5.90 -7.73 -18.71
C HIS A 266 4.75 -6.90 -19.29
N ILE A 267 3.65 -6.71 -18.54
CA ILE A 267 2.52 -5.87 -18.96
C ILE A 267 3.00 -4.44 -19.24
N LEU A 268 3.79 -3.85 -18.34
CA LEU A 268 4.24 -2.47 -18.46
C LEU A 268 5.41 -2.33 -19.44
N THR A 269 6.34 -3.29 -19.47
CA THR A 269 7.51 -3.24 -20.35
C THR A 269 7.15 -3.52 -21.80
N GLU A 270 6.34 -4.53 -22.09
CA GLU A 270 5.98 -4.88 -23.48
C GLU A 270 5.03 -3.85 -24.09
N GLN A 271 4.12 -3.29 -23.29
CA GLN A 271 3.21 -2.23 -23.76
C GLN A 271 3.83 -0.83 -23.70
N GLN A 272 5.09 -0.71 -23.27
CA GLN A 272 5.81 0.55 -23.11
C GLN A 272 4.95 1.60 -22.39
N PHE A 273 4.45 1.26 -21.21
CA PHE A 273 3.52 2.09 -20.45
C PHE A 273 4.13 3.46 -20.12
N ASP A 274 3.56 4.52 -20.70
CA ASP A 274 3.93 5.91 -20.47
C ASP A 274 2.89 6.56 -19.55
N PRO A 275 3.22 6.81 -18.27
CA PRO A 275 2.25 7.36 -17.33
C PRO A 275 1.82 8.81 -17.66
N THR A 276 2.49 9.49 -18.59
CA THR A 276 2.12 10.84 -19.02
C THR A 276 1.12 10.86 -20.18
N ARG A 277 0.85 9.69 -20.79
CA ARG A 277 -0.01 9.57 -22.00
C ARG A 277 -1.06 8.48 -21.88
N ASP A 278 -0.77 7.41 -21.16
CA ASP A 278 -1.61 6.21 -21.10
C ASP A 278 -2.64 6.25 -19.96
N ILE A 279 -2.47 7.15 -18.99
CA ILE A 279 -3.43 7.40 -17.92
C ILE A 279 -3.76 8.87 -17.76
N GLU A 280 -4.98 9.13 -17.28
CA GLU A 280 -5.48 10.44 -16.90
C GLU A 280 -6.36 10.34 -15.65
N LYS A 281 -6.48 11.42 -14.87
CA LYS A 281 -7.39 11.45 -13.72
C LYS A 281 -8.79 11.83 -14.18
N ASN A 282 -9.80 11.06 -13.77
CA ASN A 282 -11.18 11.46 -13.94
C ASN A 282 -11.57 12.61 -12.98
N VAL A 283 -12.82 13.06 -13.03
CA VAL A 283 -13.32 14.19 -12.21
C VAL A 283 -13.24 13.95 -10.69
N GLN A 284 -13.09 12.70 -10.25
CA GLN A 284 -12.91 12.33 -8.84
C GLN A 284 -11.44 12.15 -8.44
N GLY A 285 -10.51 12.36 -9.38
CA GLY A 285 -9.07 12.19 -9.16
C GLY A 285 -8.56 10.76 -9.32
N VAL A 286 -9.42 9.83 -9.74
CA VAL A 286 -9.06 8.42 -9.94
C VAL A 286 -8.41 8.22 -11.29
N TRP A 287 -7.33 7.43 -11.36
CA TRP A 287 -6.69 7.10 -12.63
C TRP A 287 -7.62 6.29 -13.55
N GLU A 288 -7.60 6.62 -14.83
CA GLU A 288 -8.24 5.88 -15.91
C GLU A 288 -7.30 5.78 -17.10
N LEU A 289 -7.42 4.71 -17.89
CA LEU A 289 -6.67 4.59 -19.14
C LEU A 289 -7.26 5.52 -20.20
N THR A 290 -6.42 6.27 -20.90
CA THR A 290 -6.84 7.18 -21.99
C THR A 290 -7.41 6.46 -23.21
N GLY A 291 -7.32 5.12 -23.25
CA GLY A 291 -7.94 4.27 -24.27
C GLY A 291 -7.11 4.05 -25.53
N THR A 292 -5.90 4.63 -25.61
CA THR A 292 -4.98 4.50 -26.76
C THR A 292 -4.35 3.10 -26.88
N LYS A 293 -4.31 2.34 -25.78
CA LYS A 293 -3.69 0.99 -25.71
C LYS A 293 -4.69 -0.07 -25.25
N PRO A 294 -5.51 -0.65 -26.16
CA PRO A 294 -6.51 -1.66 -25.79
C PRO A 294 -5.90 -2.96 -25.24
N VAL A 295 -4.71 -3.35 -25.71
CA VAL A 295 -3.99 -4.54 -25.21
C VAL A 295 -3.54 -4.32 -23.76
N LEU A 296 -3.01 -3.15 -23.41
CA LEU A 296 -2.68 -2.78 -22.04
C LEU A 296 -3.89 -2.91 -21.11
N ARG A 297 -5.05 -2.38 -21.53
CA ARG A 297 -6.32 -2.49 -20.77
C ARG A 297 -6.67 -3.96 -20.51
N GLN A 298 -6.62 -4.80 -21.55
CA GLN A 298 -6.94 -6.21 -21.43
C GLN A 298 -5.98 -6.94 -20.48
N LEU A 299 -4.67 -6.71 -20.60
CA LEU A 299 -3.67 -7.35 -19.75
C LEU A 299 -3.81 -6.95 -18.28
N LEU A 300 -4.06 -5.68 -17.98
CA LEU A 300 -4.29 -5.21 -16.61
C LEU A 300 -5.58 -5.79 -16.01
N GLY A 301 -6.67 -5.82 -16.79
CA GLY A 301 -7.92 -6.45 -16.34
C GLY A 301 -7.78 -7.95 -16.08
N ASN A 302 -7.05 -8.66 -16.94
CA ASN A 302 -6.75 -10.09 -16.75
C ASN A 302 -5.89 -10.33 -15.52
N TYR A 303 -4.87 -9.50 -15.29
CA TYR A 303 -4.00 -9.57 -14.11
C TYR A 303 -4.80 -9.47 -12.81
N LEU A 304 -5.74 -8.53 -12.71
CA LEU A 304 -6.55 -8.37 -11.49
C LEU A 304 -7.47 -9.57 -11.24
N LYS A 305 -7.96 -10.22 -12.30
CA LYS A 305 -8.82 -11.42 -12.24
C LYS A 305 -8.03 -12.72 -11.98
N SER A 306 -6.74 -12.74 -12.27
CA SER A 306 -5.90 -13.93 -12.07
C SER A 306 -5.39 -14.09 -10.63
N ARG A 307 -5.67 -13.14 -9.74
CA ARG A 307 -5.15 -13.14 -8.36
C ARG A 307 -5.80 -14.17 -7.44
N ASP A 308 -6.98 -14.66 -7.82
CA ASP A 308 -7.71 -15.75 -7.18
C ASP A 308 -7.81 -15.62 -5.65
N GLU A 309 -8.22 -14.44 -5.18
CA GLU A 309 -8.08 -14.08 -3.76
C GLU A 309 -9.08 -14.79 -2.82
N ASP A 310 -10.06 -15.49 -3.38
CA ASP A 310 -10.99 -16.35 -2.64
C ASP A 310 -10.48 -17.78 -2.49
N SER A 311 -9.39 -18.14 -3.17
CA SER A 311 -8.84 -19.49 -3.10
C SER A 311 -8.26 -19.79 -1.73
N THR A 312 -8.56 -20.99 -1.24
CA THR A 312 -7.96 -21.58 -0.05
C THR A 312 -6.84 -22.57 -0.40
N SER A 313 -6.46 -22.68 -1.67
CA SER A 313 -5.30 -23.48 -2.11
C SER A 313 -4.01 -22.72 -1.82
N VAL A 314 -3.07 -23.36 -1.12
CA VAL A 314 -1.74 -22.78 -0.91
C VAL A 314 -0.88 -22.82 -2.18
N ASP A 315 -1.23 -23.71 -3.12
CA ASP A 315 -0.52 -23.91 -4.38
C ASP A 315 -0.93 -22.99 -5.52
#